data_AF-A0A4R8HKX1-F1
#
_entry.id   AF-A0A4R8HKX1-F1
#
_cell.length_a   1.000
_cell.length_b   1.000
_cell.length_c   1.000
_cell.angle_alpha   90.00
_cell.angle_beta   90.00
_cell.angle_gamma   90.00
#
_symmetry.space_group_name_H-M   'P 1'
#
loop_
_entity.id
_entity.type
_entity.pdbx_description
1 polymer ?
#
loop_
_entity_poly.entity_id
_entity_poly.type
_entity_poly.pdbx_seq_one_letter_code
_entity_poly.pdbx_strand_id
1 'polypeptide(L)'
;MRIDQTSISKMINSYKKSDLSKTNKSKKNRKKDQLFLSEEALQLQKSKVNLNKSFAVDKEKVSRIKEQLKQGNYNVSGEDIAKKMLNQVINKSI
;
A
#
# COMPACT_ATOMS: atom_id res chain seq x y z
N MET A 1 48.70 48.56 12.66
CA MET A 1 48.41 47.12 12.84
C MET A 1 47.87 46.60 11.51
N ARG A 2 48.53 45.62 10.85
CA ARG A 2 48.08 45.03 9.58
C ARG A 2 47.52 43.64 9.88
N ILE A 3 46.25 43.42 9.58
CA ILE A 3 45.58 42.14 9.81
C ILE A 3 45.99 41.20 8.67
N ASP A 4 46.53 40.03 9.03
CA ASP A 4 46.93 39.00 8.07
C ASP A 4 45.70 38.30 7.48
N GLN A 5 45.37 38.66 6.23
CA GLN A 5 44.21 38.16 5.49
C GLN A 5 44.35 36.69 5.08
N THR A 6 45.57 36.16 5.03
CA THR A 6 45.81 34.77 4.59
C THR A 6 45.38 33.77 5.66
N SER A 7 45.67 34.08 6.93
CA SER A 7 45.25 33.30 8.09
C SER A 7 43.72 33.24 8.23
N ILE A 8 43.03 34.35 7.95
CA ILE A 8 41.56 34.43 7.99
C ILE A 8 40.93 33.57 6.87
N SER A 9 41.48 33.63 5.66
CA SER A 9 40.98 32.86 4.52
C SER A 9 41.08 31.35 4.74
N LYS A 10 42.16 30.88 5.38
CA LYS A 10 42.36 29.46 5.71
C LYS A 10 41.34 28.96 6.74
N MET A 11 40.98 29.80 7.71
CA MET A 11 39.95 29.50 8.70
C MET A 11 38.55 29.40 8.06
N ILE A 12 38.18 30.38 7.22
CA ILE A 12 36.89 30.39 6.51
C ILE A 12 36.74 29.14 5.62
N ASN A 13 37.79 28.74 4.93
CA ASN A 13 37.77 27.55 4.07
C ASN A 13 37.61 26.25 4.87
N SER A 14 38.18 26.18 6.08
CA SER A 14 38.03 25.01 6.97
C SER A 14 36.61 24.91 7.51
N TYR A 15 35.99 26.04 7.87
CA TYR A 15 34.60 26.09 8.32
C TYR A 15 33.60 25.76 7.20
N LYS A 16 33.86 26.19 5.96
CA LYS A 16 33.06 25.77 4.79
C LYS A 16 33.19 24.27 4.49
N LYS A 17 34.33 23.65 4.81
CA LYS A 17 34.56 22.22 4.55
C LYS A 17 33.85 21.30 5.56
N SER A 18 33.58 21.76 6.79
CA SER A 18 32.85 20.98 7.79
C SER A 18 31.37 20.78 7.46
N ASP A 19 30.73 21.75 6.79
CA ASP A 19 29.31 21.65 6.36
C ASP A 19 29.08 20.66 5.20
N LEU A 20 30.15 20.25 4.50
CA LEU A 20 30.07 19.33 3.36
C LEU A 20 30.26 17.85 3.75
N SER A 21 30.42 17.55 5.04
CA SER A 21 30.51 16.17 5.53
C SER A 21 29.15 15.54 5.85
N LYS A 22 28.12 15.81 5.01
CA LYS A 22 26.99 14.86 4.91
C LYS A 22 27.56 13.60 4.29
N THR A 23 27.98 12.69 5.17
CA THR A 23 28.34 11.32 4.79
C THR A 23 27.18 10.80 3.95
N ASN A 24 27.42 10.65 2.65
CA ASN A 24 26.57 9.82 1.81
C ASN A 24 26.74 8.43 2.40
N LYS A 25 25.86 8.06 3.34
CA LYS A 25 25.67 6.67 3.73
C LYS A 25 25.35 5.96 2.43
N SER A 26 26.38 5.39 1.81
CA SER A 26 26.24 4.38 0.77
C SER A 26 25.24 3.39 1.35
N LYS A 27 24.02 3.40 0.80
CA LYS A 27 23.01 2.41 1.14
C LYS A 27 23.66 1.09 0.75
N LYS A 28 24.26 0.42 1.73
CA LYS A 28 24.76 -0.94 1.61
C LYS A 28 23.60 -1.69 0.97
N ASN A 29 23.79 -2.16 -0.27
CA ASN A 29 22.81 -2.97 -0.99
C ASN A 29 22.66 -4.27 -0.20
N ARG A 30 21.88 -4.22 0.88
CA ARG A 30 21.37 -5.41 1.56
C ARG A 30 20.49 -6.04 0.51
N LYS A 31 20.96 -7.16 -0.08
CA LYS A 31 20.09 -8.03 -0.87
C LYS A 31 18.88 -8.31 0.02
N LYS A 32 17.74 -7.75 -0.36
CA LYS A 32 16.48 -8.03 0.31
C LYS A 32 16.06 -9.40 -0.19
N ASP A 33 15.56 -10.23 0.71
CA ASP A 33 14.94 -11.49 0.30
C ASP A 33 13.78 -11.17 -0.65
N GLN A 34 13.76 -11.86 -1.78
CA GLN A 34 12.73 -11.69 -2.80
C GLN A 34 11.83 -12.92 -2.77
N LEU A 35 10.54 -12.68 -2.62
CA LEU A 35 9.51 -13.71 -2.67
C LEU A 35 8.85 -13.62 -4.04
N PHE A 36 8.97 -14.68 -4.84
CA PHE A 36 8.33 -14.80 -6.14
C PHE A 36 7.24 -15.86 -6.07
N LEU A 37 6.05 -15.52 -6.55
CA LEU A 37 4.99 -16.50 -6.78
C LEU A 37 5.34 -17.32 -8.03
N SER A 38 5.00 -18.61 -8.01
CA SER A 38 5.09 -19.42 -9.22
C SER A 38 4.18 -18.87 -10.31
N GLU A 39 4.52 -19.13 -11.57
CA GLU A 39 3.72 -18.68 -12.71
C GLU A 39 2.29 -19.23 -12.64
N GLU A 40 2.14 -20.48 -12.20
CA GLU A 40 0.86 -21.13 -11.93
C GLU A 40 0.05 -20.38 -10.84
N ALA A 41 0.69 -19.98 -9.74
CA ALA A 41 0.02 -19.24 -8.67
C ALA A 41 -0.47 -17.86 -9.15
N LEU A 42 0.33 -17.18 -9.99
CA LEU A 42 -0.06 -15.93 -10.64
C LEU A 42 -1.25 -16.11 -11.59
N GLN A 43 -1.26 -17.20 -12.37
CA GLN A 43 -2.39 -17.53 -13.26
C GLN A 43 -3.65 -17.82 -12.46
N LEU A 44 -3.56 -18.60 -11.38
CA LEU A 44 -4.69 -18.87 -10.49
C LEU A 44 -5.24 -17.60 -9.81
N GLN A 45 -4.36 -16.69 -9.38
CA GLN A 45 -4.78 -15.40 -8.81
C GLN A 45 -5.57 -14.57 -9.83
N LYS A 46 -5.06 -14.45 -11.07
CA LYS A 46 -5.73 -13.72 -12.15
C LYS A 46 -7.09 -14.35 -12.48
N SER A 47 -7.15 -15.68 -12.58
CA SER A 47 -8.38 -16.42 -12.84
C SER A 47 -9.42 -16.23 -11.72
N LYS A 48 -9.03 -16.26 -10.44
CA LYS A 48 -9.94 -15.95 -9.32
C LYS A 48 -10.54 -14.55 -9.42
N VAL A 49 -9.71 -13.54 -9.71
CA VAL A 49 -10.18 -12.16 -9.86
C VAL A 49 -11.15 -12.04 -11.03
N ASN A 50 -10.88 -12.73 -12.13
CA ASN A 50 -11.74 -12.73 -13.30
C ASN A 50 -13.04 -13.49 -13.08
N LEU A 51 -13.04 -14.62 -12.35
CA LEU A 51 -14.26 -15.32 -11.96
C LEU A 51 -15.15 -14.45 -11.06
N ASN A 52 -14.56 -13.75 -10.08
CA ASN A 52 -15.29 -12.82 -9.22
C ASN A 52 -15.87 -11.61 -9.98
N LYS A 53 -15.19 -11.14 -11.04
CA LYS A 53 -15.69 -10.08 -11.93
C LYS A 53 -16.69 -10.59 -12.97
N SER A 54 -16.55 -11.85 -13.37
CA SER A 54 -17.36 -12.53 -14.41
C SER A 54 -18.66 -13.12 -13.85
N PHE A 55 -18.91 -13.05 -12.55
CA PHE A 55 -20.28 -13.10 -12.04
C PHE A 55 -21.02 -11.88 -12.61
N ALA A 56 -21.53 -12.07 -13.83
CA ALA A 56 -22.57 -11.25 -14.41
C ALA A 56 -23.58 -10.97 -13.30
N VAL A 57 -23.95 -9.69 -13.14
CA VAL A 57 -24.90 -9.25 -12.11
C VAL A 57 -26.04 -10.26 -12.06
N ASP A 58 -26.14 -10.96 -10.93
CA ASP A 58 -27.15 -11.99 -10.72
C ASP A 58 -28.51 -11.29 -10.68
N LYS A 59 -29.15 -11.23 -11.85
CA LYS A 59 -30.39 -10.48 -12.06
C LYS A 59 -31.52 -11.00 -11.18
N GLU A 60 -31.54 -12.30 -10.92
CA GLU A 60 -32.53 -12.93 -10.04
C GLU A 60 -32.35 -12.47 -8.61
N LYS A 61 -31.11 -12.50 -8.10
CA LYS A 61 -30.78 -11.98 -6.77
C LYS A 61 -31.16 -10.51 -6.63
N VAL A 62 -30.86 -9.70 -7.65
CA VAL A 62 -31.20 -8.28 -7.64
C VAL A 62 -32.73 -8.07 -7.65
N SER A 63 -33.49 -8.83 -8.44
CA SER A 63 -34.96 -8.73 -8.46
C SER A 63 -35.55 -9.07 -7.10
N ARG A 64 -35.12 -10.19 -6.51
CA ARG A 64 -35.59 -10.62 -5.19
C ARG A 64 -35.36 -9.56 -4.12
N ILE A 65 -34.16 -8.96 -4.08
CA ILE A 65 -33.86 -7.91 -3.10
C ILE A 65 -34.74 -6.67 -3.35
N LYS A 66 -34.96 -6.28 -4.62
CA LYS A 66 -35.85 -5.17 -4.96
C LYS A 66 -37.30 -5.42 -4.54
N GLU A 67 -37.80 -6.64 -4.71
CA GLU A 67 -39.12 -7.04 -4.26
C GLU A 67 -39.23 -6.98 -2.73
N GLN A 68 -38.23 -7.48 -2.02
CA GLN A 68 -38.20 -7.44 -0.56
C GLN A 68 -38.16 -6.01 -0.01
N LEU A 69 -37.42 -5.11 -0.68
CA LEU A 69 -37.41 -3.68 -0.35
C LEU A 69 -38.79 -3.03 -0.59
N LYS A 70 -39.45 -3.33 -1.72
CA LYS A 70 -40.80 -2.82 -2.02
C LYS A 70 -41.84 -3.30 -1.00
N GLN A 71 -41.70 -4.53 -0.54
CA GLN A 71 -42.59 -5.13 0.46
C GLN A 71 -42.26 -4.70 1.90
N GLY A 72 -41.16 -3.96 2.10
CA GLY A 72 -40.70 -3.54 3.43
C GLY A 72 -40.20 -4.70 4.31
N ASN A 73 -39.95 -5.88 3.75
CA ASN A 73 -39.52 -7.07 4.49
C ASN A 73 -38.02 -7.37 4.33
N TYR A 74 -37.26 -6.47 3.71
CA TYR A 74 -35.81 -6.57 3.65
C TYR A 74 -35.21 -6.25 5.02
N ASN A 75 -34.84 -7.30 5.76
CA ASN A 75 -34.17 -7.19 7.04
C ASN A 75 -32.77 -7.80 6.96
N VAL A 76 -31.75 -7.02 7.33
CA VAL A 76 -30.36 -7.47 7.39
C VAL A 76 -29.97 -7.53 8.87
N SER A 77 -29.48 -8.69 9.30
CA SER A 77 -29.05 -8.84 10.69
C SER A 77 -27.79 -8.02 10.96
N GLY A 78 -27.64 -7.54 12.20
CA GLY A 78 -26.41 -6.87 12.63
C GLY A 78 -25.19 -7.79 12.54
N GLU A 79 -25.39 -9.09 12.72
CA GLU A 79 -24.35 -10.12 12.57
C GLU A 79 -23.83 -10.19 11.13
N ASP A 80 -24.73 -10.19 10.14
CA ASP A 80 -24.34 -10.24 8.72
C ASP A 80 -23.51 -9.01 8.31
N ILE A 81 -23.87 -7.84 8.85
CA ILE A 81 -23.12 -6.59 8.64
C ILE A 81 -21.73 -6.71 9.26
N ALA A 82 -21.65 -7.08 10.54
CA ALA A 82 -20.38 -7.23 11.25
C ALA A 82 -19.46 -8.25 10.57
N LYS A 83 -20.00 -9.39 10.16
CA LYS A 83 -19.29 -10.44 9.42
C LYS A 83 -18.76 -9.91 8.10
N LYS A 84 -19.54 -9.12 7.35
CA LYS A 84 -19.10 -8.54 6.08
C LYS A 84 -17.98 -7.51 6.27
N MET A 85 -18.10 -6.65 7.28
CA MET A 85 -17.06 -5.68 7.63
C MET A 85 -15.76 -6.37 8.03
N LEU A 86 -15.84 -7.39 8.90
CA LEU A 86 -14.68 -8.16 9.35
C LEU A 86 -13.99 -8.87 8.16
N ASN A 87 -14.77 -9.55 7.32
CA ASN A 87 -14.25 -10.19 6.11
C ASN A 87 -13.52 -9.20 5.19
N GLN A 88 -14.01 -7.97 5.08
CA GLN A 88 -13.37 -6.95 4.24
C GLN A 88 -12.04 -6.45 4.83
N VAL A 89 -11.94 -6.36 6.15
CA VAL A 89 -10.70 -5.97 6.85
C VAL A 89 -9.65 -7.08 6.76
N ILE A 90 -10.04 -8.32 7.02
CA ILE A 90 -9.15 -9.49 6.95
C ILE A 90 -8.67 -9.74 5.52
N ASN A 91 -9.56 -9.69 4.52
CA ASN A 91 -9.16 -9.94 3.12
C ASN A 91 -8.37 -8.79 2.49
N LYS A 92 -8.32 -7.59 3.11
CA LYS A 92 -7.53 -6.45 2.62
C LYS A 92 -6.10 -6.41 3.20
N SER A 93 -5.86 -7.17 4.27
CA SER A 93 -4.56 -7.26 4.95
C SER A 93 -3.70 -8.44 4.48
N ILE A 94 -4.20 -9.22 3.52
CA ILE A 94 -3.53 -10.32 2.82
C ILE A 94 -3.41 -9.92 1.35
#